data_AF-A0A744K606-F1
#
_entry.id   AF-A0A744K606-F1
#
_cell.length_a   1.000
_cell.length_b   1.000
_cell.length_c   1.000
_cell.angle_alpha   90.00
_cell.angle_beta   90.00
_cell.angle_gamma   90.00
#
_symmetry.space_group_name_H-M   'P 1'
#
loop_
_entity.id
_entity.type
_entity.pdbx_description
1 polymer ?
#
loop_
_entity_poly.entity_id
_entity_poly.type
_entity_poly.pdbx_seq_one_letter_code
_entity_poly.pdbx_strand_id
1 'polypeptide(L)'
;ERKHSRFMSVEFPDTGAVIKGEAGDNIGRGDRTTLYFVDEAAFLQRPLLIDAALSQTTRCRIDLSSVNGMNNPFAQKRHSGKIPVFTFHWRSDPRKDDEWYHKECEKIDNPIIVAQELDLNYQASAEGILIPSEWVQAAVDAHIKLGIQPSGQRLGAMDVADEGRDKNACSLRYGFLLSDVQEWSG
;
A
#
# COMPACT_ATOMS: atom_id res chain seq x y z
N GLU A 1 -6.62 -8.94 37.66
CA GLU A 1 -6.38 -8.34 36.32
C GLU A 1 -5.14 -7.44 36.20
N ARG A 2 -4.79 -6.57 37.17
CA ARG A 2 -3.63 -5.63 37.04
C ARG A 2 -2.21 -6.24 37.12
N LYS A 3 -2.04 -7.55 37.25
CA LYS A 3 -0.72 -8.15 37.53
C LYS A 3 0.19 -8.26 36.29
N HIS A 4 -0.40 -8.37 35.09
CA HIS A 4 0.31 -8.58 33.81
C HIS A 4 -0.08 -7.58 32.70
N SER A 5 -0.86 -6.55 33.03
CA SER A 5 -1.27 -5.47 32.11
C SER A 5 -0.82 -4.14 32.69
N ARG A 6 0.44 -3.77 32.44
CA ARG A 6 0.94 -2.42 32.72
C ARG A 6 0.46 -1.47 31.62
N PHE A 7 0.48 -0.16 31.85
CA PHE A 7 0.04 0.82 30.86
C PHE A 7 0.79 0.60 29.53
N MET A 8 0.04 0.37 28.45
CA MET A 8 0.55 0.01 27.11
C MET A 8 1.49 -1.19 27.07
N SER A 9 1.34 -2.16 27.97
CA SER A 9 2.20 -3.34 27.99
C SER A 9 1.44 -4.60 28.40
N VAL A 10 1.56 -5.63 27.56
CA VAL A 10 1.00 -6.96 27.77
C VAL A 10 2.16 -7.94 27.83
N GLU A 11 2.27 -8.67 28.93
CA GLU A 11 3.27 -9.70 29.16
C GLU A 11 2.63 -11.09 29.05
N PHE A 12 3.35 -12.03 28.43
CA PHE A 12 2.96 -13.43 28.30
C PHE A 12 3.83 -14.28 29.26
N PRO A 13 3.32 -14.66 30.45
CA PRO A 13 4.13 -15.28 31.50
C PRO A 13 4.80 -16.59 31.08
N ASP A 14 4.13 -17.38 30.23
CA ASP A 14 4.62 -18.69 29.80
C ASP A 14 5.83 -18.59 28.85
N THR A 15 5.96 -17.48 28.10
CA THR A 15 7.03 -17.26 27.12
C THR A 15 8.00 -16.15 27.53
N GLY A 16 7.63 -15.30 28.49
CA GLY A 16 8.34 -14.08 28.85
C GLY A 16 8.28 -12.99 27.76
N ALA A 17 7.49 -13.18 26.70
CA ALA A 17 7.33 -12.18 25.64
C ALA A 17 6.54 -10.97 26.15
N VAL A 18 6.86 -9.80 25.63
CA VAL A 18 6.17 -8.55 25.97
C VAL A 18 5.79 -7.82 24.68
N ILE A 19 4.51 -7.47 24.57
CA ILE A 19 4.03 -6.49 23.60
C ILE A 19 3.94 -5.15 24.31
N LYS A 20 4.58 -4.13 23.75
CA LYS A 20 4.61 -2.79 24.29
C LYS A 20 4.14 -1.80 23.22
N GLY A 21 3.19 -0.96 23.57
CA GLY A 21 2.74 0.18 22.77
C GLY A 21 3.60 1.40 23.06
N GLU A 22 3.88 2.17 22.01
CA GLU A 22 4.59 3.45 22.09
C GLU A 22 3.86 4.47 21.22
N ALA A 23 3.91 5.74 21.63
CA ALA A 23 3.30 6.85 20.90
C ALA A 23 4.11 8.14 21.11
N GLY A 24 3.98 9.08 20.18
CA GLY A 24 4.64 10.39 20.23
C GLY A 24 6.09 10.39 19.73
N ASP A 25 6.82 11.46 20.03
CA ASP A 25 8.14 11.73 19.44
C ASP A 25 9.28 10.82 19.93
N ASN A 26 9.02 10.02 20.96
CA ASN A 26 10.00 9.11 21.55
C ASN A 26 9.86 7.66 21.04
N ILE A 27 9.05 7.42 20.01
CA ILE A 27 8.94 6.12 19.34
C ILE A 27 10.34 5.60 18.99
N GLY A 28 10.65 4.38 19.44
CA GLY A 28 11.94 3.73 19.19
C GLY A 28 13.11 4.24 20.04
N ARG A 29 12.91 5.21 20.93
CA ARG A 29 13.96 5.74 21.82
C ARG A 29 13.82 5.14 23.22
N GLY A 30 14.62 4.13 23.53
CA GLY A 30 14.83 3.70 24.92
C GLY A 30 14.88 2.21 25.19
N ASP A 31 14.63 1.35 24.20
CA ASP A 31 14.75 -0.10 24.39
C ASP A 31 15.03 -0.81 23.06
N ARG A 32 15.50 -2.07 23.12
CA ARG A 32 15.64 -2.93 21.94
C ARG A 32 14.45 -3.86 21.82
N THR A 33 13.93 -4.00 20.61
CA THR A 33 12.80 -4.89 20.32
C THR A 33 13.15 -5.85 19.18
N THR A 34 12.52 -7.02 19.19
CA THR A 34 12.75 -8.04 18.14
C THR A 34 11.97 -7.72 16.87
N LEU A 35 10.75 -7.20 17.03
CA LEU A 35 9.80 -6.86 15.98
C LEU A 35 9.11 -5.54 16.35
N TYR A 36 8.92 -4.66 15.38
CA TYR A 36 8.23 -3.39 15.57
C TYR A 36 7.22 -3.18 14.45
N PHE A 37 5.96 -2.96 14.82
CA PHE A 37 4.91 -2.52 13.91
C PHE A 37 4.75 -1.01 14.05
N VAL A 38 4.95 -0.29 12.95
CA VAL A 38 4.70 1.16 12.89
C VAL A 38 3.38 1.34 12.18
N ASP A 39 2.33 1.66 12.93
CA ASP A 39 1.02 1.96 12.39
C ASP A 39 0.97 3.41 11.88
N GLU A 40 0.14 3.65 10.86
CA GLU A 40 0.00 4.94 10.17
C GLU A 40 1.34 5.61 9.78
N ALA A 41 2.28 4.80 9.30
CA ALA A 41 3.66 5.24 9.03
C ALA A 41 3.76 6.42 8.04
N ALA A 42 2.81 6.58 7.12
CA ALA A 42 2.77 7.69 6.15
C ALA A 42 2.28 9.01 6.76
N PHE A 43 1.68 8.98 7.95
CA PHE A 43 1.09 10.13 8.63
C PHE A 43 1.90 10.60 9.86
N LEU A 44 3.04 9.98 10.13
CA LEU A 44 3.93 10.39 11.21
C LEU A 44 4.35 11.86 11.04
N GLN A 45 4.20 12.65 12.10
CA GLN A 45 4.53 14.09 12.10
C GLN A 45 6.04 14.36 11.89
N ARG A 46 6.89 13.47 12.42
CA ARG A 46 8.36 13.60 12.38
C ARG A 46 9.00 12.30 11.87
N PRO A 47 8.72 11.91 10.61
CA PRO A 47 8.98 10.55 10.14
C PRO A 47 10.49 10.25 10.08
N LEU A 48 11.33 11.24 9.74
CA LEU A 48 12.79 11.06 9.68
C LEU A 48 13.43 10.82 11.06
N LEU A 49 12.91 11.46 12.12
CA LEU A 49 13.43 11.25 13.48
C LEU A 49 13.08 9.85 13.99
N ILE A 50 11.87 9.38 13.68
CA ILE A 50 11.39 8.05 14.04
C ILE A 50 12.14 6.98 13.23
N ASP A 51 12.38 7.21 11.94
CA ASP A 51 13.17 6.32 11.09
C ASP A 51 14.59 6.13 11.62
N ALA A 52 15.24 7.23 12.00
CA ALA A 52 16.58 7.20 12.58
C ALA A 52 16.59 6.41 13.91
N ALA A 53 15.61 6.65 14.79
CA ALA A 53 15.50 5.94 16.06
C ALA A 53 15.32 4.44 15.83
N LEU A 54 14.31 4.05 15.03
CA LEU A 54 13.95 2.66 14.79
C LEU A 54 15.04 1.85 14.07
N SER A 55 15.91 2.51 13.29
CA SER A 55 17.05 1.85 12.65
C SER A 55 18.00 1.15 13.64
N GLN A 56 18.02 1.60 14.90
CA GLN A 56 18.85 1.04 15.98
C GLN A 56 18.05 0.22 17.00
N THR A 57 16.73 0.38 17.02
CA THR A 57 15.81 -0.27 17.99
C THR A 57 15.51 -1.72 17.63
N THR A 58 15.25 -1.99 16.33
CA THR A 58 14.82 -3.30 15.84
C THR A 58 15.50 -3.66 14.53
N ARG A 59 15.67 -4.97 14.29
CA ARG A 59 16.09 -5.51 12.98
C ARG A 59 14.92 -5.95 12.10
N CYS A 60 13.73 -6.10 12.69
CA CYS A 60 12.51 -6.45 11.98
C CYS A 60 11.48 -5.35 12.22
N ARG A 61 11.31 -4.50 11.20
CA ARG A 61 10.36 -3.39 11.22
C ARG A 61 9.34 -3.62 10.11
N ILE A 62 8.07 -3.51 10.47
CA ILE A 62 6.95 -3.60 9.55
C ILE A 62 6.23 -2.26 9.61
N ASP A 63 6.33 -1.49 8.53
CA ASP A 63 5.58 -0.24 8.36
C ASP A 63 4.21 -0.57 7.77
N LEU A 64 3.16 -0.14 8.44
CA LEU A 64 1.75 -0.28 8.04
C LEU A 64 1.17 1.12 7.87
N SER A 65 0.50 1.38 6.75
CA SER A 65 -0.14 2.67 6.51
C SER A 65 -1.05 2.64 5.30
N SER A 66 -2.08 3.49 5.34
CA SER A 66 -2.73 3.99 4.13
C SER A 66 -1.83 4.96 3.37
N VAL A 67 -2.22 5.31 2.14
CA VAL A 67 -1.44 6.16 1.26
C VAL A 67 -1.57 7.63 1.65
N ASN A 68 -0.44 8.33 1.79
CA ASN A 68 -0.42 9.77 2.08
C ASN A 68 0.48 10.53 1.08
N GLY A 69 0.16 10.41 -0.20
CA GLY A 69 0.96 10.97 -1.28
C GLY A 69 2.39 10.40 -1.36
N MET A 70 3.21 10.97 -2.24
CA MET A 70 4.58 10.52 -2.47
C MET A 70 5.62 11.15 -1.53
N ASN A 71 5.29 12.27 -0.89
CA ASN A 71 6.27 13.08 -0.15
C ASN A 71 6.43 12.64 1.32
N ASN A 72 6.61 11.35 1.56
CA ASN A 72 6.87 10.80 2.89
C ASN A 72 7.80 9.57 2.81
N PRO A 73 8.55 9.23 3.88
CA PRO A 73 9.46 8.09 3.86
C PRO A 73 8.79 6.74 3.62
N PHE A 74 7.53 6.56 4.03
CA PHE A 74 6.79 5.32 3.79
C PHE A 74 6.60 5.07 2.28
N ALA A 75 6.12 6.06 1.54
CA ALA A 75 5.99 6.01 0.08
C ALA A 75 7.35 5.77 -0.58
N GLN A 76 8.38 6.50 -0.18
CA GLN A 76 9.73 6.32 -0.71
C GLN A 76 10.27 4.90 -0.51
N LYS A 77 10.08 4.31 0.67
CA LYS A 77 10.46 2.92 0.95
C LYS A 77 9.68 1.92 0.10
N ARG A 78 8.35 2.07 0.03
CA ARG A 78 7.48 1.22 -0.80
C ARG A 78 7.96 1.17 -2.26
N HIS A 79 8.28 2.33 -2.83
CA HIS A 79 8.71 2.45 -4.22
C HIS A 79 10.22 2.27 -4.44
N SER A 80 11.00 1.96 -3.39
CA SER A 80 12.47 1.86 -3.49
C SER A 80 12.98 0.58 -4.16
N GLY A 81 12.14 -0.46 -4.23
CA GLY A 81 12.55 -1.82 -4.64
C GLY A 81 13.49 -2.52 -3.66
N LYS A 82 13.76 -1.94 -2.48
CA LYS A 82 14.71 -2.50 -1.49
C LYS A 82 14.06 -3.32 -0.39
N ILE A 83 12.73 -3.23 -0.25
CA ILE A 83 11.97 -3.95 0.77
C ILE A 83 10.84 -4.76 0.12
N PRO A 84 10.51 -5.94 0.65
CA PRO A 84 9.29 -6.63 0.25
C PRO A 84 8.07 -5.76 0.55
N VAL A 85 7.18 -5.62 -0.42
CA VAL A 85 5.93 -4.86 -0.29
C VAL A 85 4.77 -5.83 -0.37
N PHE A 86 3.89 -5.77 0.63
CA PHE A 86 2.59 -6.41 0.60
C PHE A 86 1.51 -5.34 0.46
N THR A 87 0.63 -5.50 -0.53
CA THR A 87 -0.48 -4.57 -0.76
C THR A 87 -1.79 -5.30 -0.48
N PHE A 88 -2.56 -4.79 0.49
CA PHE A 88 -3.86 -5.33 0.84
C PHE A 88 -4.97 -4.38 0.37
N HIS A 89 -5.35 -4.52 -0.90
CA HIS A 89 -6.44 -3.74 -1.48
C HIS A 89 -7.80 -4.25 -0.99
N TRP A 90 -8.82 -3.39 -0.91
CA TRP A 90 -10.14 -3.78 -0.40
C TRP A 90 -10.78 -4.91 -1.21
N ARG A 91 -10.51 -4.99 -2.52
CA ARG A 91 -10.96 -6.10 -3.40
C ARG A 91 -10.38 -7.46 -3.03
N SER A 92 -9.30 -7.50 -2.25
CA SER A 92 -8.72 -8.75 -1.73
C SER A 92 -9.41 -9.21 -0.43
N ASP A 93 -10.30 -8.39 0.15
CA ASP A 93 -11.10 -8.76 1.32
C ASP A 93 -12.40 -9.44 0.84
N PRO A 94 -12.62 -10.74 1.16
CA PRO A 94 -13.79 -11.47 0.69
C PRO A 94 -15.12 -10.95 1.26
N ARG A 95 -15.07 -10.01 2.21
CA ARG A 95 -16.25 -9.37 2.82
C ARG A 95 -16.64 -8.07 2.12
N LYS A 96 -15.83 -7.58 1.18
CA LYS A 96 -16.04 -6.29 0.52
C LYS A 96 -16.34 -6.50 -0.95
N ASP A 97 -17.35 -5.78 -1.43
CA ASP A 97 -17.81 -5.79 -2.80
C ASP A 97 -17.95 -4.37 -3.34
N ASP A 98 -18.39 -4.24 -4.59
CA ASP A 98 -18.60 -2.93 -5.21
C ASP A 98 -19.67 -2.12 -4.45
N GLU A 99 -20.72 -2.75 -3.88
CA GLU A 99 -21.71 -2.03 -3.08
C GLU A 99 -21.10 -1.41 -1.82
N TRP A 100 -20.19 -2.12 -1.15
CA TRP A 100 -19.43 -1.60 -0.02
C TRP A 100 -18.59 -0.39 -0.43
N TYR A 101 -17.89 -0.47 -1.56
CA TYR A 101 -17.07 0.64 -2.06
C TYR A 101 -17.92 1.88 -2.30
N HIS A 102 -19.05 1.74 -2.98
CA HIS A 102 -19.97 2.86 -3.24
C HIS A 102 -20.46 3.51 -1.94
N LYS A 103 -20.86 2.71 -0.94
CA LYS A 103 -21.32 3.21 0.37
C LYS A 103 -20.21 3.96 1.12
N GLU A 104 -18.98 3.47 1.09
CA GLU A 104 -17.86 4.17 1.74
C GLU A 104 -17.47 5.45 0.98
N CYS A 105 -17.54 5.47 -0.36
CA CYS A 105 -17.34 6.68 -1.14
C CYS A 105 -18.36 7.78 -0.76
N GLU A 106 -19.64 7.43 -0.67
CA GLU A 106 -20.71 8.35 -0.24
C GLU A 106 -20.50 8.86 1.20
N LYS A 107 -20.01 7.99 2.09
CA LYS A 107 -19.77 8.31 3.50
C LYS A 107 -18.56 9.21 3.72
N ILE A 108 -17.47 8.99 2.96
CA ILE A 108 -16.24 9.78 3.08
C ILE A 108 -16.43 11.17 2.46
N ASP A 109 -17.19 11.29 1.37
CA ASP A 109 -17.52 12.53 0.66
C ASP A 109 -16.29 13.44 0.39
N ASN A 110 -15.14 12.81 0.16
CA ASN A 110 -13.90 13.47 -0.20
C ASN A 110 -13.14 12.60 -1.20
N PRO A 111 -13.11 12.98 -2.49
CA PRO A 111 -12.44 12.20 -3.54
C PRO A 111 -10.96 11.95 -3.27
N ILE A 112 -10.27 12.89 -2.60
CA ILE A 112 -8.83 12.73 -2.27
C ILE A 112 -8.66 11.63 -1.22
N ILE A 113 -9.49 11.63 -0.18
CA ILE A 113 -9.44 10.62 0.89
C ILE A 113 -9.85 9.25 0.34
N VAL A 114 -10.90 9.17 -0.47
CA VAL A 114 -11.29 7.93 -1.17
C VAL A 114 -10.13 7.38 -1.99
N ALA A 115 -9.52 8.23 -2.82
CA ALA A 115 -8.42 7.82 -3.68
C ALA A 115 -7.21 7.32 -2.88
N GLN A 116 -6.90 7.96 -1.74
CA GLN A 116 -5.78 7.58 -0.86
C GLN A 116 -6.06 6.29 -0.07
N GLU A 117 -7.18 6.25 0.64
CA GLU A 117 -7.53 5.19 1.59
C GLU A 117 -8.07 3.93 0.90
N LEU A 118 -8.90 4.10 -0.13
CA LEU A 118 -9.56 2.99 -0.80
C LEU A 118 -8.80 2.56 -2.06
N ASP A 119 -8.42 3.53 -2.91
CA ASP A 119 -7.86 3.22 -4.23
C ASP A 119 -6.32 3.18 -4.26
N LEU A 120 -5.66 3.36 -3.11
CA LEU A 120 -4.20 3.34 -2.96
C LEU A 120 -3.47 4.33 -3.89
N ASN A 121 -4.10 5.46 -4.19
CA ASN A 121 -3.60 6.43 -5.14
C ASN A 121 -2.62 7.43 -4.49
N TYR A 122 -1.33 7.22 -4.75
CA TYR A 122 -0.23 8.10 -4.30
C TYR A 122 -0.21 9.47 -4.97
N GLN A 123 -1.02 9.66 -6.02
CA GLN A 123 -1.09 10.86 -6.83
C GLN A 123 -2.43 11.58 -6.69
N ALA A 124 -3.29 11.21 -5.74
CA ALA A 124 -4.63 11.79 -5.57
C ALA A 124 -4.68 13.33 -5.50
N SER A 125 -3.56 13.98 -5.17
CA SER A 125 -3.42 15.44 -5.09
C SER A 125 -2.43 16.03 -6.12
N ALA A 126 -1.99 15.27 -7.12
CA ALA A 126 -0.99 15.72 -8.10
C ALA A 126 -1.66 16.40 -9.31
N GLU A 127 -1.28 17.64 -9.60
CA GLU A 127 -1.66 18.33 -10.85
C GLU A 127 -0.93 17.69 -12.06
N GLY A 128 -1.62 17.55 -13.20
CA GLY A 128 -1.03 17.08 -14.46
C GLY A 128 -1.21 15.59 -14.80
N ILE A 129 -2.14 14.89 -14.12
CA ILE A 129 -2.46 13.48 -14.43
C ILE A 129 -3.23 13.39 -15.76
N LEU A 130 -2.64 12.71 -16.76
CA LEU A 130 -3.27 12.49 -18.08
C LEU A 130 -4.28 11.34 -18.08
N ILE A 131 -4.03 10.28 -17.29
CA ILE A 131 -4.91 9.12 -17.14
C ILE A 131 -5.35 9.05 -15.68
N PRO A 132 -6.52 9.62 -15.32
CA PRO A 132 -7.06 9.58 -13.98
C PRO A 132 -7.29 8.14 -13.48
N SER A 133 -7.05 7.91 -12.19
CA SER A 133 -7.29 6.59 -11.55
C SER A 133 -8.74 6.14 -11.71
N GLU A 134 -9.70 7.06 -11.59
CA GLU A 134 -11.13 6.79 -11.81
C GLU A 134 -11.42 6.12 -13.16
N TRP A 135 -10.73 6.51 -14.23
CA TRP A 135 -10.93 5.92 -15.57
C TRP A 135 -10.34 4.52 -15.63
N VAL A 136 -9.20 4.30 -14.99
CA VAL A 136 -8.59 2.97 -14.87
C VAL A 136 -9.51 2.05 -14.08
N GLN A 137 -10.04 2.50 -12.94
CA GLN A 137 -10.98 1.72 -12.13
C GLN A 137 -12.27 1.39 -12.90
N ALA A 138 -12.82 2.35 -13.64
CA ALA A 138 -13.99 2.12 -14.47
C ALA A 138 -13.72 1.13 -15.62
N ALA A 139 -12.50 1.09 -16.14
CA ALA A 139 -12.09 0.18 -17.22
C ALA A 139 -11.92 -1.27 -16.75
N VAL A 140 -11.64 -1.51 -15.46
CA VAL A 140 -11.56 -2.87 -14.91
C VAL A 140 -12.92 -3.56 -15.05
N ASP A 141 -12.91 -4.67 -15.79
CA ASP A 141 -14.09 -5.48 -16.13
C ASP A 141 -15.23 -4.75 -16.84
N ALA A 142 -14.93 -3.60 -17.48
CA ALA A 142 -15.92 -2.86 -18.27
C ALA A 142 -16.58 -3.73 -19.35
N HIS A 143 -15.82 -4.66 -19.95
CA HIS A 143 -16.32 -5.60 -20.96
C HIS A 143 -17.43 -6.52 -20.41
N ILE A 144 -17.36 -6.91 -19.14
CA ILE A 144 -18.39 -7.70 -18.45
C ILE A 144 -19.56 -6.80 -18.10
N LYS A 145 -19.30 -5.66 -17.45
CA LYS A 145 -20.32 -4.71 -16.98
C LYS A 145 -21.18 -4.18 -18.12
N LEU A 146 -20.58 -3.92 -19.27
CA LEU A 146 -21.25 -3.41 -20.47
C LEU A 146 -21.75 -4.54 -21.41
N GLY A 147 -21.40 -5.80 -21.14
CA GLY A 147 -21.79 -6.93 -21.99
C GLY A 147 -21.14 -6.91 -23.38
N ILE A 148 -19.96 -6.31 -23.52
CA ILE A 148 -19.26 -6.15 -24.80
C ILE A 148 -18.16 -7.19 -24.91
N GLN A 149 -18.21 -8.03 -25.96
CA GLN A 149 -17.17 -9.01 -26.21
C GLN A 149 -15.99 -8.38 -26.95
N PRO A 150 -14.74 -8.71 -26.59
CA PRO A 150 -13.57 -8.25 -27.34
C PRO A 150 -13.59 -8.80 -28.77
N SER A 151 -13.19 -7.95 -29.72
CA SER A 151 -13.05 -8.31 -31.14
C SER A 151 -11.85 -7.60 -31.75
N GLY A 152 -11.32 -8.15 -32.84
CA GLY A 152 -10.20 -7.56 -33.58
C GLY A 152 -8.87 -8.31 -33.40
N GLN A 153 -7.76 -7.60 -33.51
CA GLN A 153 -6.43 -8.22 -33.48
C GLN A 153 -5.99 -8.56 -32.05
N ARG A 154 -5.21 -9.65 -31.94
CA ARG A 154 -4.42 -9.94 -30.74
C ARG A 154 -3.05 -9.32 -30.92
N LEU A 155 -2.65 -8.49 -29.96
CA LEU A 155 -1.43 -7.71 -30.03
C LEU A 155 -0.67 -7.83 -28.71
N GLY A 156 0.65 -7.97 -28.82
CA GLY A 156 1.56 -7.90 -27.69
C GLY A 156 2.44 -6.66 -27.81
N ALA A 157 2.71 -6.01 -26.68
CA ALA A 157 3.71 -4.97 -26.57
C ALA A 157 4.73 -5.39 -25.51
N MET A 158 6.00 -5.14 -25.80
CA MET A 158 7.10 -5.47 -24.92
C MET A 158 7.92 -4.20 -24.68
N ASP A 159 8.16 -3.92 -23.42
CA ASP A 159 9.05 -2.87 -22.97
C ASP A 159 10.27 -3.55 -22.35
N VAL A 160 11.40 -3.43 -23.06
CA VAL A 160 12.67 -4.02 -22.63
C VAL A 160 13.38 -2.95 -21.83
N ALA A 161 13.57 -3.23 -20.53
CA ALA A 161 14.28 -2.32 -19.64
C ALA A 161 15.71 -2.10 -20.10
N ASP A 162 16.28 -0.97 -19.69
CA ASP A 162 17.67 -0.64 -19.94
C ASP A 162 18.60 -1.26 -18.89
N GLU A 163 19.87 -0.86 -18.92
CA GLU A 163 20.83 -1.26 -17.89
C GLU A 163 20.41 -0.70 -16.53
N GLY A 164 19.98 -1.57 -15.60
CA GLY A 164 19.59 -1.10 -14.29
C GLY A 164 18.80 -2.09 -13.46
N ARG A 165 17.94 -1.52 -12.60
CA ARG A 165 17.04 -2.28 -11.71
C ARG A 165 15.64 -2.38 -12.27
N ASP A 166 15.37 -1.73 -13.39
CA ASP A 166 14.07 -1.67 -13.99
C ASP A 166 13.72 -3.03 -14.60
N LYS A 167 12.46 -3.43 -14.46
CA LYS A 167 11.98 -4.71 -14.96
C LYS A 167 11.55 -4.57 -16.41
N ASN A 168 11.78 -5.63 -17.17
CA ASN A 168 11.10 -5.79 -18.44
C ASN A 168 9.59 -5.97 -18.19
N ALA A 169 8.78 -5.51 -19.13
CA ALA A 169 7.33 -5.69 -19.08
C ALA A 169 6.79 -6.18 -20.42
N CYS A 170 5.76 -7.02 -20.36
CA CYS A 170 4.99 -7.42 -21.53
C CYS A 170 3.50 -7.30 -21.24
N SER A 171 2.76 -6.76 -22.21
CA SER A 171 1.30 -6.69 -22.17
C SER A 171 0.71 -7.36 -23.39
N LEU A 172 -0.36 -8.13 -23.20
CA LEU A 172 -1.09 -8.81 -24.27
C LEU A 172 -2.54 -8.35 -24.25
N ARG A 173 -3.09 -8.02 -25.42
CA ARG A 173 -4.50 -7.64 -25.58
C ARG A 173 -5.18 -8.37 -26.72
N TYR A 174 -6.50 -8.55 -26.61
CA TYR A 174 -7.40 -8.95 -27.68
C TYR A 174 -8.41 -7.83 -27.94
N GLY A 175 -8.27 -7.14 -29.07
CA GLY A 175 -9.07 -5.94 -29.31
C GLY A 175 -8.79 -4.90 -28.22
N PHE A 176 -9.83 -4.39 -27.58
CA PHE A 176 -9.71 -3.44 -26.47
C PHE A 176 -9.42 -4.11 -25.11
N LEU A 177 -9.51 -5.44 -24.99
CA LEU A 177 -9.34 -6.12 -23.70
C LEU A 177 -7.87 -6.45 -23.45
N LEU A 178 -7.30 -5.85 -22.40
CA LEU A 178 -6.01 -6.24 -21.85
C LEU A 178 -6.18 -7.58 -21.12
N SER A 179 -5.55 -8.63 -21.65
CA SER A 179 -5.76 -10.01 -21.17
C SER A 179 -4.64 -10.52 -20.28
N ASP A 180 -3.42 -9.97 -20.42
CA ASP A 180 -2.28 -10.38 -19.60
C ASP A 180 -1.26 -9.24 -19.48
N VAL A 181 -0.61 -9.16 -18.33
CA VAL A 181 0.51 -8.24 -18.04
C VAL A 181 1.52 -8.98 -17.19
N GLN A 182 2.76 -9.01 -17.66
CA GLN A 182 3.86 -9.69 -17.00
C GLN A 182 5.03 -8.73 -16.79
N GLU A 183 5.73 -8.88 -15.67
CA GLU A 183 6.99 -8.19 -15.39
C GLU A 183 8.06 -9.20 -14.97
N TRP A 184 9.31 -9.00 -15.41
CA TRP A 184 10.43 -9.87 -15.02
C TRP A 184 11.76 -9.11 -15.03
N SER A 185 12.71 -9.57 -14.21
CA SER A 185 14.09 -9.09 -14.25
C SER A 185 14.87 -9.78 -15.37
N GLY A 186 15.72 -9.02 -16.07
CA GLY A 186 16.73 -9.55 -16.99
C GLY A 186 17.89 -10.23 -16.30
#